data_AF-A0A2D1U0U0-F1
#
_entry.id   AF-A0A2D1U0U0-F1
#
_cell.length_a   1.000
_cell.length_b   1.000
_cell.length_c   1.000
_cell.angle_alpha   90.00
_cell.angle_beta   90.00
_cell.angle_gamma   90.00
#
_symmetry.space_group_name_H-M   'P 1'
#
loop_
_entity.id
_entity.type
_entity.pdbx_description
1 polymer ?
#
loop_
_entity_poly.entity_id
_entity_poly.type
_entity_poly.pdbx_seq_one_letter_code
_entity_poly.pdbx_strand_id
1 'polypeptide(L)' 'MKNIDHIIQDSTFTEKVMIGLNKALRKLAESSAANNENLIVGDKDGNVKSVPAKELLKTLSK' A
#
# COMPACT_ATOMS: atom_id res chain seq x y z
N MET A 1 -18.80 1.67 10.89
CA MET A 1 -17.53 2.06 10.22
C MET A 1 -17.45 3.58 10.24
N LYS A 2 -16.44 4.16 10.90
CA LYS A 2 -16.25 5.63 10.89
C LYS A 2 -15.73 6.03 9.50
N ASN A 3 -16.33 7.05 8.91
CA ASN A 3 -15.98 7.55 7.59
C ASN A 3 -14.57 8.17 7.63
N ILE A 4 -13.63 7.61 6.87
CA ILE A 4 -12.21 7.98 6.86
C ILE A 4 -12.00 9.44 6.49
N ASP A 5 -12.91 10.04 5.72
CA ASP A 5 -12.81 11.42 5.27
C ASP A 5 -12.98 12.44 6.42
N HIS A 6 -13.69 12.08 7.49
CA HIS A 6 -13.86 12.95 8.66
C HIS A 6 -12.61 12.97 9.57
N ILE A 7 -11.79 11.92 9.53
CA ILE A 7 -10.56 11.79 10.34
C ILE A 7 -9.44 12.71 9.80
N ILE A 8 -9.53 13.15 8.54
CA ILE A 8 -8.48 13.92 7.85
C ILE A 8 -8.48 15.40 8.26
N GLN A 9 -9.55 15.89 8.90
CA GLN A 9 -9.66 17.31 9.23
C GLN A 9 -8.68 17.72 10.35
N ASP A 10 -8.45 16.85 11.34
CA ASP A 10 -7.53 17.07 12.47
C ASP A 10 -6.17 16.37 12.31
N SER A 11 -5.92 15.75 11.15
CA SER A 11 -4.66 15.04 10.93
C SER A 11 -3.50 15.96 10.56
N THR A 12 -2.34 15.64 11.10
CA THR A 12 -1.06 16.28 10.81
C THR A 12 -0.69 16.13 9.33
N PHE A 13 0.20 16.98 8.83
CA PHE A 13 0.72 16.85 7.47
C PHE A 13 1.36 15.47 7.24
N THR A 14 2.13 14.98 8.21
CA THR A 14 2.75 13.65 8.16
C THR A 14 1.70 12.56 7.95
N GLU A 15 0.60 12.59 8.70
CA GLU A 15 -0.48 11.60 8.54
C GLU A 15 -1.13 11.68 7.16
N LYS A 16 -1.34 12.88 6.62
CA LYS A 16 -1.88 13.08 5.25
C LYS A 16 -0.95 12.51 4.19
N VAL A 17 0.36 12.70 4.34
CA VAL A 17 1.38 12.11 3.46
C VAL A 17 1.34 10.58 3.54
N MET A 18 1.31 10.02 4.75
CA MET A 18 1.26 8.56 4.94
C MET A 18 -0.02 7.94 4.36
N ILE A 19 -1.17 8.61 4.49
CA ILE A 19 -2.42 8.19 3.84
C ILE A 19 -2.25 8.18 2.31
N GLY A 20 -1.67 9.23 1.74
CA GLY A 20 -1.41 9.31 0.30
C GLY A 20 -0.46 8.22 -0.20
N LEU A 21 0.62 7.97 0.54
CA LEU A 21 1.61 6.94 0.22
C LEU A 21 0.96 5.54 0.25
N ASN A 22 0.17 5.23 1.29
CA ASN A 22 -0.54 3.96 1.37
C ASN A 22 -1.51 3.76 0.20
N LYS A 23 -2.24 4.80 -0.20
CA LYS A 23 -3.11 4.76 -1.39
C LYS A 23 -2.31 4.51 -2.67
N ALA A 24 -1.16 5.15 -2.84
CA ALA A 24 -0.31 4.98 -4.01
C ALA A 24 0.28 3.57 -4.11
N LEU A 25 0.81 3.03 -3.00
CA LEU A 25 1.36 1.68 -2.93
C LEU A 25 0.29 0.61 -3.21
N ARG A 26 -0.92 0.80 -2.69
CA ARG A 26 -2.05 -0.09 -2.99
C ARG A 26 -2.39 -0.09 -4.49
N LYS A 27 -2.50 1.09 -5.10
CA LYS A 27 -2.77 1.21 -6.55
C LYS A 27 -1.68 0.57 -7.40
N LEU A 28 -0.41 0.73 -7.02
CA LEU A 28 0.72 0.06 -7.68
C LEU A 28 0.55 -1.46 -7.66
N ALA A 29 0.24 -2.03 -6.50
CA ALA A 29 0.00 -3.47 -6.37
C ALA A 29 -1.23 -3.93 -7.18
N GLU A 30 -2.31 -3.14 -7.21
CA GLU A 30 -3.51 -3.41 -8.01
C GLU A 30 -3.20 -3.42 -9.52
N SER A 31 -2.48 -2.42 -10.03
CA SER A 31 -2.08 -2.33 -11.44
C SER A 31 -1.13 -3.47 -11.84
N SER A 32 -0.10 -3.77 -11.05
CA SER A 32 0.81 -4.88 -11.33
C SER A 32 0.10 -6.24 -11.26
N ALA A 33 -0.85 -6.41 -10.33
CA ALA A 33 -1.64 -7.65 -10.25
C ALA A 33 -2.52 -7.86 -11.47
N ALA A 34 -3.11 -6.79 -12.02
CA ALA A 34 -3.89 -6.84 -13.25
C ALA A 34 -3.04 -7.31 -14.45
N ASN A 35 -1.74 -6.96 -14.44
CA ASN A 35 -0.78 -7.34 -15.47
C ASN A 35 -0.07 -8.68 -15.21
N ASN A 36 -0.42 -9.41 -14.14
CA ASN A 36 0.26 -10.63 -13.68
C ASN A 36 1.76 -10.42 -13.38
N GLU A 37 2.13 -9.22 -12.95
CA GLU A 37 3.51 -8.87 -12.64
C GLU A 37 3.90 -9.24 -11.19
N ASN A 38 5.20 -9.27 -10.97
CA ASN A 38 5.80 -9.37 -9.64
C ASN A 38 6.25 -7.99 -9.15
N LEU A 39 6.25 -7.79 -7.85
CA LEU A 39 6.84 -6.64 -7.18
C LEU A 39 8.01 -7.08 -6.29
N ILE A 40 9.05 -6.26 -6.25
CA ILE A 40 10.19 -6.46 -5.34
C ILE A 40 9.86 -5.82 -3.99
N VAL A 41 9.93 -6.59 -2.92
CA VAL A 41 9.62 -6.14 -1.56
C VAL A 41 10.81 -6.42 -0.66
N GLY A 42 11.22 -5.41 0.12
CA GLY A 42 12.21 -5.53 1.17
C GLY A 42 11.57 -5.88 2.52
N ASP A 43 12.25 -6.68 3.34
CA ASP A 43 11.92 -6.82 4.76
C ASP A 43 12.70 -5.83 5.64
N LYS A 44 12.41 -5.85 6.94
CA LYS A 44 13.04 -4.97 7.95
C LYS A 44 14.54 -5.23 8.14
N ASP A 45 15.02 -6.38 7.68
CA ASP A 45 16.41 -6.83 7.84
C ASP A 45 17.22 -6.59 6.55
N GLY A 46 16.60 -5.98 5.53
CA GLY A 46 17.23 -5.63 4.25
C GLY A 46 17.18 -6.74 3.19
N ASN A 47 16.50 -7.86 3.46
CA ASN A 47 16.34 -8.93 2.46
C ASN A 47 15.29 -8.52 1.43
N VAL A 48 15.56 -8.82 0.16
CA VAL A 48 14.64 -8.54 -0.94
C VAL A 48 14.03 -9.83 -1.49
N LYS A 49 12.75 -9.78 -1.83
CA LYS A 49 12.03 -10.88 -2.50
C LYS A 49 11.18 -10.39 -3.65
N SER A 50 11.13 -11.18 -4.72
CA SER A 50 10.15 -11.01 -5.79
C SER A 50 8.85 -11.71 -5.38
N VAL A 51 7.75 -10.98 -5.31
CA VAL A 51 6.44 -11.49 -4.89
C VAL A 51 5.41 -11.22 -5.99
N PRO A 52 4.60 -12.20 -6.40
CA PRO A 52 3.48 -11.93 -7.29
C PRO A 52 2.56 -10.85 -6.72
N ALA A 53 2.25 -9.81 -7.48
CA ALA A 53 1.47 -8.68 -7.00
C ALA A 53 0.07 -9.11 -6.51
N LYS A 54 -0.52 -10.14 -7.13
CA LYS A 54 -1.78 -10.77 -6.69
C LYS A 54 -1.72 -11.33 -5.27
N GLU A 55 -0.62 -11.96 -4.90
CA GLU A 55 -0.44 -12.50 -3.54
C GLU A 55 -0.14 -11.37 -2.55
N LEU A 56 0.63 -10.37 -2.97
CA LEU A 56 0.92 -9.19 -2.13
C LEU A 56 -0.37 -8.45 -1.74
N LEU A 57 -1.32 -8.27 -2.66
CA LEU A 57 -2.60 -7.61 -2.38
C LEU A 57 -3.43 -8.27 -1.27
N LYS A 58 -3.31 -9.58 -1.08
CA LYS A 58 -4.00 -10.30 0.00
C LYS A 58 -3.46 -9.92 1.38
N THR A 59 -2.24 -9.42 1.44
CA THR A 59 -1.56 -9.01 2.68
C THR A 59 -1.71 -7.51 2.98
N LEU A 60 -2.11 -6.70 1.99
CA LEU A 60 -2.28 -5.26 2.16
C LEU A 60 -3.69 -4.95 2.68
N SER A 61 -3.75 -4.25 3.82
CA SER A 61 -5.01 -3.75 4.39
C SER A 61 -5.76 -2.86 3.39
N LYS A 62 -7.09 -3.03 3.34
CA LYS A 62 -8.01 -2.22 2.51
C LYS A 62 -8.06 -0.77 2.98
#